data_AF-A0A3A2Z2S7-F1
#
_entry.id   AF-A0A3A2Z2S7-F1
#
_cell.length_a   1.000
_cell.length_b   1.000
_cell.length_c   1.000
_cell.angle_alpha   90.00
_cell.angle_beta   90.00
_cell.angle_gamma   90.00
#
_symmetry.space_group_name_H-M   'P 1'
#
loop_
_entity.id
_entity.type
_entity.pdbx_description
1 polymer ?
#
loop_
_entity_poly.entity_id
_entity_poly.type
_entity_poly.pdbx_seq_one_letter_code
_entity_poly.pdbx_strand_id
1 'polypeptide(L)'
;MTLHFINARHQLSGIKDWLTDSLGTAFAASAALLPLGDTDVIITGGNRVIPEKGHLGYAPEKGVIYVTVDPDHASLRANPDQSLERMLAHELHHCSRWDGPGYGTTLGETLISEGLAGHFAQEVFNWQPEPWESVEPRFCGHMSQGHGRNGITPDMDMKSGSSVQPRYRDGWATLWGISSCRAT
;
A
#
# COMPACT_ATOMS: atom_id res chain seq x y z
N MET A 1 10.67 -14.26 4.90
CA MET A 1 9.60 -13.63 5.68
C MET A 1 9.46 -14.33 7.03
N THR A 2 9.30 -13.57 8.11
CA THR A 2 9.00 -14.08 9.45
C THR A 2 7.66 -13.51 9.92
N LEU A 3 6.78 -14.36 10.45
CA LEU A 3 5.45 -13.95 10.92
C LEU A 3 5.42 -13.84 12.46
N HIS A 4 5.00 -12.68 12.96
CA HIS A 4 4.87 -12.38 14.39
C HIS A 4 3.40 -12.19 14.75
N PHE A 5 2.80 -13.19 15.40
CA PHE A 5 1.38 -13.13 15.79
C PHE A 5 1.20 -12.53 17.18
N ILE A 6 0.58 -11.35 17.25
CA ILE A 6 0.13 -10.73 18.50
C ILE A 6 -1.25 -11.28 18.85
N ASN A 7 -1.28 -12.53 19.31
CA ASN A 7 -2.51 -13.29 19.55
C ASN A 7 -3.11 -13.01 20.95
N ALA A 8 -3.38 -11.73 21.24
CA ALA A 8 -3.99 -11.34 22.50
C ALA A 8 -5.37 -11.99 22.65
N ARG A 9 -5.65 -12.57 23.83
CA ARG A 9 -6.93 -13.24 24.15
C ARG A 9 -7.37 -14.30 23.11
N HIS A 10 -6.41 -14.93 22.43
CA HIS A 10 -6.66 -15.98 21.44
C HIS A 10 -7.45 -15.52 20.20
N GLN A 11 -7.51 -14.21 19.91
CA GLN A 11 -8.26 -13.66 18.79
C GLN A 11 -7.87 -14.26 17.44
N LEU A 12 -6.59 -14.59 17.23
CA LEU A 12 -6.08 -15.11 15.97
C LEU A 12 -5.99 -16.65 15.95
N SER A 13 -6.22 -17.33 17.08
CA SER A 13 -5.98 -18.77 17.20
C SER A 13 -6.74 -19.59 16.16
N GLY A 14 -7.98 -19.21 15.83
CA GLY A 14 -8.82 -19.95 14.89
C GLY A 14 -8.45 -19.77 13.42
N ILE A 15 -7.61 -18.78 13.09
CA ILE A 15 -7.27 -18.43 11.70
C ILE A 15 -5.76 -18.39 11.44
N LYS A 16 -4.94 -18.74 12.44
CA LYS A 16 -3.47 -18.60 12.37
C LYS A 16 -2.84 -19.38 11.21
N ASP A 17 -3.28 -20.62 11.01
CA ASP A 17 -2.74 -21.48 9.95
C ASP A 17 -3.12 -20.94 8.58
N TRP A 18 -4.39 -20.55 8.40
CA TRP A 18 -4.87 -19.90 7.18
C TRP A 18 -4.09 -18.60 6.87
N LEU A 19 -3.88 -17.74 7.87
CA LEU A 19 -3.06 -16.53 7.70
C LEU A 19 -1.62 -16.85 7.29
N THR A 20 -1.04 -17.90 7.88
CA THR A 20 0.32 -18.33 7.54
C THR A 20 0.40 -18.79 6.08
N ASP A 21 -0.57 -19.58 5.63
CA ASP A 21 -0.62 -20.11 4.26
C ASP A 21 -0.90 -19.00 3.23
N SER A 22 -1.88 -18.13 3.49
CA SER A 22 -2.21 -17.00 2.61
C SER A 22 -1.05 -16.02 2.49
N LEU A 23 -0.48 -15.57 3.61
CA LEU A 23 0.65 -14.63 3.58
C LEU A 23 1.92 -15.28 3.00
N GLY A 24 2.14 -16.58 3.25
CA GLY A 24 3.24 -17.34 2.66
C GLY A 24 3.11 -17.46 1.14
N THR A 25 1.90 -17.73 0.65
CA THR A 25 1.59 -17.79 -0.79
C THR A 25 1.86 -16.44 -1.45
N ALA A 26 1.39 -15.36 -0.83
CA ALA A 26 1.61 -14.00 -1.34
C ALA A 26 3.09 -13.63 -1.37
N PHE A 27 3.84 -13.91 -0.31
CA PHE A 27 5.28 -13.66 -0.28
C PHE A 27 6.02 -14.44 -1.36
N ALA A 28 5.70 -15.73 -1.55
CA ALA A 28 6.32 -16.56 -2.58
C ALA A 28 6.03 -16.04 -4.00
N ALA A 29 4.78 -15.64 -4.28
CA ALA A 29 4.38 -15.08 -5.56
C ALA A 29 5.08 -13.73 -5.82
N SER A 30 5.15 -12.85 -4.82
CA SER A 30 5.86 -11.57 -4.93
C SER A 30 7.37 -11.74 -5.11
N ALA A 31 8.00 -12.67 -4.39
CA ALA A 31 9.43 -12.96 -4.49
C ALA A 31 9.87 -13.47 -5.87
N ALA A 32 8.92 -14.02 -6.66
CA ALA A 32 9.20 -14.44 -8.03
C ALA A 32 9.39 -13.26 -9.00
N LEU A 33 8.86 -12.08 -8.68
CA LEU A 33 8.87 -10.89 -9.55
C LEU A 33 9.72 -9.74 -9.00
N LEU A 34 9.90 -9.67 -7.67
CA LEU A 34 10.63 -8.62 -6.98
C LEU A 34 11.66 -9.25 -6.03
N PRO A 35 12.94 -8.83 -6.04
CA PRO A 35 13.93 -9.31 -5.07
C PRO A 35 13.60 -8.78 -3.66
N LEU A 36 12.82 -9.54 -2.91
CA LEU A 36 12.43 -9.20 -1.55
C LEU A 36 13.59 -9.44 -0.57
N GLY A 37 13.83 -8.47 0.32
CA GLY A 37 14.71 -8.64 1.47
C GLY A 37 14.07 -9.42 2.62
N ASP A 38 14.84 -9.62 3.69
CA ASP A 38 14.30 -10.15 4.94
C ASP A 38 13.20 -9.21 5.46
N THR A 39 12.01 -9.78 5.68
CA THR A 39 10.80 -9.02 6.03
C THR A 39 10.11 -9.67 7.22
N ASP A 40 9.85 -8.88 8.25
CA ASP A 40 9.02 -9.21 9.40
C ASP A 40 7.59 -8.71 9.17
N VAL A 41 6.61 -9.60 9.36
CA VAL A 41 5.19 -9.25 9.30
C VAL A 41 4.58 -9.41 10.69
N ILE A 42 4.07 -8.31 11.24
CA ILE A 42 3.44 -8.26 12.57
C ILE A 42 1.94 -8.31 12.39
N ILE A 43 1.31 -9.39 12.83
CA ILE A 43 -0.12 -9.63 12.68
C ILE A 43 -0.84 -9.41 14.00
N THR A 44 -1.83 -8.53 14.00
CA THR A 44 -2.66 -8.23 15.17
C THR A 44 -4.14 -8.45 14.87
N GLY A 45 -4.90 -8.88 15.89
CA GLY A 45 -6.35 -8.91 15.83
C GLY A 45 -6.93 -7.54 16.19
N GLY A 46 -7.92 -7.06 15.44
CA GLY A 46 -8.60 -5.80 15.73
C GLY A 46 -9.63 -5.42 14.68
N ASN A 47 -10.54 -4.51 15.04
CA ASN A 47 -11.63 -4.05 14.18
C ASN A 47 -11.31 -2.75 13.41
N ARG A 48 -10.08 -2.23 13.53
CA ARG A 48 -9.60 -1.09 12.74
C ARG A 48 -9.05 -1.60 11.41
N VAL A 49 -9.97 -1.99 10.55
CA VAL A 49 -9.70 -2.61 9.24
C VAL A 49 -10.47 -1.88 8.15
N ILE A 50 -10.15 -2.15 6.88
CA ILE A 50 -10.96 -1.68 5.75
C ILE A 50 -12.31 -2.41 5.81
N PRO A 51 -13.46 -1.71 5.93
CA PRO A 51 -14.77 -2.33 6.12
C PRO A 51 -15.16 -3.33 5.03
N GLU A 52 -14.72 -3.11 3.79
CA GLU A 52 -15.01 -3.98 2.66
C GLU A 52 -14.20 -5.29 2.70
N LYS A 53 -13.05 -5.28 3.39
CA LYS A 53 -12.04 -6.35 3.33
C LYS A 53 -11.89 -7.13 4.64
N GLY A 54 -12.08 -6.50 5.80
CA GLY A 54 -11.84 -7.12 7.10
C GLY A 54 -10.35 -7.22 7.48
N HIS A 55 -9.47 -6.56 6.72
CA HIS A 55 -8.04 -6.42 7.01
C HIS A 55 -7.49 -5.06 6.59
N LEU A 56 -6.27 -4.76 7.02
CA LEU A 56 -5.48 -3.58 6.65
C LEU A 56 -3.99 -3.92 6.70
N GLY A 57 -3.23 -3.47 5.71
CA GLY A 57 -1.77 -3.52 5.65
C GLY A 57 -1.13 -2.15 5.87
N TYR A 58 0.12 -2.14 6.34
CA TYR A 58 0.90 -0.93 6.48
C TYR A 58 2.42 -1.22 6.55
N ALA A 59 3.20 -0.68 5.62
CA ALA A 59 4.66 -0.75 5.58
C ALA A 59 5.33 0.62 5.83
N PRO A 60 5.55 1.04 7.09
CA PRO A 60 6.13 2.35 7.42
C PRO A 60 7.61 2.48 7.11
N GLU A 61 8.32 1.36 6.99
CA GLU A 61 9.77 1.32 6.88
C GLU A 61 10.24 0.05 6.14
N LYS A 62 11.55 -0.03 5.91
CA LYS A 62 12.17 -1.20 5.27
C LYS A 62 11.98 -2.46 6.12
N GLY A 63 11.60 -3.55 5.47
CA GLY A 63 11.56 -4.89 6.08
C GLY A 63 10.51 -5.11 7.18
N VAL A 64 9.59 -4.18 7.46
CA VAL A 64 8.54 -4.36 8.47
C VAL A 64 7.17 -4.02 7.91
N ILE A 65 6.24 -4.99 8.01
CA ILE A 65 4.83 -4.83 7.63
C ILE A 65 3.95 -5.09 8.84
N TYR A 66 2.98 -4.22 9.05
CA TYR A 66 1.90 -4.41 10.01
C TYR A 66 0.65 -4.88 9.29
N VAL A 67 0.04 -5.94 9.81
CA VAL A 67 -1.23 -6.47 9.32
C VAL A 67 -2.22 -6.49 10.48
N THR A 68 -3.34 -5.79 10.30
CA THR A 68 -4.49 -5.89 11.21
C THR A 68 -5.58 -6.70 10.53
N VAL A 69 -6.12 -7.70 11.23
CA VAL A 69 -7.24 -8.51 10.75
C VAL A 69 -8.37 -8.52 11.76
N ASP A 70 -9.61 -8.53 11.28
CA ASP A 70 -10.80 -8.79 12.09
C ASP A 70 -11.28 -10.23 11.82
N PRO A 71 -10.95 -11.22 12.70
CA PRO A 71 -11.29 -12.63 12.51
C PRO A 71 -12.80 -12.89 12.38
N ASP A 72 -13.62 -12.02 12.97
CA ASP A 72 -15.07 -12.14 12.95
C ASP A 72 -15.68 -11.50 11.69
N HIS A 73 -14.89 -10.77 10.90
CA HIS A 73 -15.38 -10.10 9.70
C HIS A 73 -15.66 -11.08 8.56
N ALA A 74 -16.86 -10.99 7.97
CA ALA A 74 -17.29 -11.90 6.92
C ALA A 74 -16.41 -11.81 5.66
N SER A 75 -16.02 -10.59 5.25
CA SER A 75 -15.16 -10.40 4.08
C SER A 75 -13.77 -11.01 4.25
N LEU A 76 -13.21 -11.01 5.46
CA LEU A 76 -11.91 -11.65 5.71
C LEU A 76 -12.03 -13.16 5.51
N ARG A 77 -13.08 -13.76 6.07
CA ARG A 77 -13.34 -15.21 5.95
C ARG A 77 -13.65 -15.63 4.53
N ALA A 78 -14.35 -14.80 3.77
CA ALA A 78 -14.61 -15.05 2.35
C ALA A 78 -13.37 -14.82 1.48
N ASN A 79 -12.48 -13.92 1.90
CA ASN A 79 -11.26 -13.49 1.20
C ASN A 79 -11.44 -13.39 -0.32
N PRO A 80 -12.39 -12.59 -0.81
CA PRO A 80 -12.74 -12.57 -2.22
C PRO A 80 -11.50 -12.21 -3.05
N ASP A 81 -11.29 -12.99 -4.11
CA ASP A 81 -10.24 -12.75 -5.10
C ASP A 81 -8.82 -12.65 -4.52
N GLN A 82 -8.56 -13.31 -3.38
CA GLN A 82 -7.27 -13.25 -2.67
C GLN A 82 -6.92 -11.83 -2.16
N SER A 83 -7.94 -11.11 -1.66
CA SER A 83 -7.81 -9.74 -1.15
C SER A 83 -6.70 -9.56 -0.11
N LEU A 84 -6.51 -10.52 0.81
CA LEU A 84 -5.44 -10.47 1.81
C LEU A 84 -4.05 -10.60 1.17
N GLU A 85 -3.91 -11.51 0.23
CA GLU A 85 -2.66 -11.80 -0.47
C GLU A 85 -2.24 -10.64 -1.37
N ARG A 86 -3.19 -10.04 -2.10
CA ARG A 86 -2.94 -8.82 -2.90
C ARG A 86 -2.51 -7.66 -2.03
N MET A 87 -3.13 -7.48 -0.87
CA MET A 87 -2.71 -6.46 0.09
C MET A 87 -1.27 -6.70 0.54
N LEU A 88 -0.88 -7.95 0.86
CA LEU A 88 0.50 -8.21 1.24
C LEU A 88 1.48 -7.90 0.09
N ALA A 89 1.15 -8.23 -1.15
CA ALA A 89 2.01 -7.87 -2.29
C ALA A 89 2.18 -6.34 -2.44
N HIS A 90 1.12 -5.57 -2.21
CA HIS A 90 1.18 -4.10 -2.17
C HIS A 90 2.17 -3.61 -1.11
N GLU A 91 2.06 -4.12 0.12
CA GLU A 91 2.95 -3.73 1.22
C GLU A 91 4.40 -4.21 1.03
N LEU A 92 4.61 -5.39 0.44
CA LEU A 92 5.94 -5.90 0.11
C LEU A 92 6.64 -5.02 -0.93
N HIS A 93 5.89 -4.46 -1.88
CA HIS A 93 6.41 -3.46 -2.80
C HIS A 93 6.84 -2.20 -2.04
N HIS A 94 6.02 -1.69 -1.12
CA HIS A 94 6.39 -0.56 -0.26
C HIS A 94 7.66 -0.84 0.56
N CYS A 95 7.74 -2.00 1.21
CA CYS A 95 8.95 -2.42 1.94
C CYS A 95 10.20 -2.43 1.05
N SER A 96 10.11 -3.02 -0.15
CA SER A 96 11.24 -3.06 -1.09
C SER A 96 11.61 -1.66 -1.59
N ARG A 97 10.62 -0.78 -1.75
CA ARG A 97 10.84 0.60 -2.17
C ARG A 97 11.56 1.43 -1.10
N TRP A 98 11.36 1.13 0.18
CA TRP A 98 12.10 1.74 1.28
C TRP A 98 13.61 1.47 1.24
N ASP A 99 14.05 0.39 0.59
CA ASP A 99 15.47 0.13 0.34
C ASP A 99 16.04 0.97 -0.83
N GLY A 100 15.18 1.63 -1.60
CA GLY A 100 15.55 2.49 -2.73
C GLY A 100 15.06 3.93 -2.55
N PRO A 101 14.18 4.44 -3.43
CA PRO A 101 13.77 5.85 -3.42
C PRO A 101 12.89 6.24 -2.23
N GLY A 102 12.41 5.29 -1.43
CA GLY A 102 11.46 5.53 -0.36
C GLY A 102 10.05 5.89 -0.85
N TYR A 103 9.17 6.19 0.10
CA TYR A 103 7.76 6.47 -0.15
C TYR A 103 7.50 7.80 -0.88
N GLY A 104 8.35 8.81 -0.64
CA GLY A 104 8.18 10.16 -1.18
C GLY A 104 7.77 11.19 -0.13
N THR A 105 7.97 12.46 -0.46
CA THR A 105 7.69 13.62 0.41
C THR A 105 6.72 14.62 -0.21
N THR A 106 6.44 14.47 -1.51
CA THR A 106 5.44 15.26 -2.24
C THR A 106 4.25 14.38 -2.64
N LEU A 107 3.10 15.01 -2.89
CA LEU A 107 1.92 14.30 -3.38
C LEU A 107 2.21 13.50 -4.65
N GLY A 108 2.98 14.06 -5.59
CA GLY A 108 3.33 13.38 -6.83
C GLY A 108 4.16 12.12 -6.61
N GLU A 109 5.16 12.18 -5.71
CA GLU A 109 5.96 11.01 -5.35
C GLU A 109 5.13 9.95 -4.64
N THR A 110 4.21 10.35 -3.74
CA THR A 110 3.29 9.42 -3.07
C THR A 110 2.35 8.76 -4.06
N LEU A 111 1.78 9.50 -5.02
CA LEU A 111 0.95 8.91 -6.08
C LEU A 111 1.71 7.87 -6.91
N ILE A 112 2.99 8.15 -7.22
CA ILE A 112 3.86 7.17 -7.90
C ILE A 112 4.08 5.95 -7.01
N SER A 113 4.35 6.15 -5.71
CA SER A 113 4.60 5.05 -4.77
C SER A 113 3.39 4.12 -4.65
N GLU A 114 2.20 4.66 -4.39
CA GLU A 114 0.96 3.88 -4.28
C GLU A 114 0.55 3.25 -5.61
N GLY A 115 0.66 4.00 -6.71
CA GLY A 115 0.31 3.48 -8.04
C GLY A 115 1.19 2.31 -8.48
N LEU A 116 2.50 2.37 -8.19
CA LEU A 116 3.41 1.26 -8.48
C LEU A 116 3.14 0.04 -7.57
N ALA A 117 2.83 0.26 -6.29
CA ALA A 117 2.49 -0.83 -5.37
C ALA A 117 1.20 -1.55 -5.80
N GLY A 118 0.15 -0.80 -6.17
CA GLY A 118 -1.10 -1.36 -6.69
C GLY A 118 -0.89 -2.11 -8.01
N HIS A 119 -0.13 -1.52 -8.94
CA HIS A 119 0.22 -2.18 -10.20
C HIS A 119 1.02 -3.47 -9.97
N PHE A 120 1.97 -3.47 -9.03
CA PHE A 120 2.73 -4.68 -8.69
C PHE A 120 1.81 -5.78 -8.15
N ALA A 121 0.88 -5.46 -7.26
CA ALA A 121 -0.09 -6.44 -6.75
C ALA A 121 -0.96 -7.02 -7.89
N GLN A 122 -1.34 -6.20 -8.87
CA GLN A 122 -2.05 -6.67 -10.08
C GLN A 122 -1.17 -7.61 -10.92
N GLU A 123 0.12 -7.30 -11.09
CA GLU A 123 1.06 -8.15 -11.83
C GLU A 123 1.27 -9.52 -11.16
N VAL A 124 1.40 -9.55 -9.84
CA VAL A 124 1.59 -10.78 -9.06
C VAL A 124 0.37 -11.71 -9.16
N PHE A 125 -0.85 -11.17 -9.10
CA PHE A 125 -2.08 -11.96 -8.99
C PHE A 125 -2.94 -11.99 -10.26
N ASN A 126 -2.52 -11.28 -11.32
CA ASN A 126 -3.27 -11.12 -12.56
C ASN A 126 -4.75 -10.74 -12.32
N TRP A 127 -4.97 -9.76 -11.44
CA TRP A 127 -6.31 -9.32 -11.04
C TRP A 127 -6.61 -7.90 -11.51
N GLN A 128 -7.89 -7.55 -11.51
CA GLN A 128 -8.34 -6.19 -11.81
C GLN A 128 -7.87 -5.20 -10.74
N PRO A 129 -7.67 -3.91 -11.11
CA PRO A 129 -7.39 -2.87 -10.13
C PRO A 129 -8.47 -2.80 -9.06
N GLU A 130 -8.07 -2.41 -7.86
CA GLU A 130 -9.03 -2.08 -6.80
C GLU A 130 -9.91 -0.90 -7.23
N PRO A 131 -11.14 -0.76 -6.70
CA PRO A 131 -12.06 0.29 -7.13
C PRO A 131 -11.49 1.72 -7.04
N TRP A 132 -10.60 1.99 -6.09
CA TRP A 132 -9.94 3.29 -5.92
C TRP A 132 -8.70 3.50 -6.80
N GLU A 133 -8.18 2.45 -7.43
CA GLU A 133 -7.08 2.52 -8.39
C GLU A 133 -7.58 2.89 -9.79
N SER A 134 -8.90 2.88 -10.00
CA SER A 134 -9.56 3.23 -11.24
C SER A 134 -10.27 4.57 -11.13
N VAL A 135 -10.02 5.46 -12.09
CA VAL A 135 -10.83 6.67 -12.26
C VAL A 135 -11.97 6.36 -13.20
N GLU A 136 -13.21 6.63 -12.80
CA GLU A 136 -14.33 6.43 -13.73
C GLU A 136 -14.15 7.27 -15.00
N PRO A 137 -14.39 6.71 -16.20
CA PRO A 137 -14.14 7.39 -17.47
C PRO A 137 -14.80 8.78 -17.58
N ARG A 138 -15.95 8.97 -16.93
CA ARG A 138 -16.69 10.24 -16.89
C ARG A 138 -15.89 11.40 -16.26
N PHE A 139 -14.94 11.11 -15.38
CA PHE A 139 -14.09 12.13 -14.75
C PHE A 139 -12.81 12.42 -15.55
N CYS A 140 -12.46 11.58 -16.54
CA CYS A 140 -11.25 11.72 -17.35
C CYS A 140 -11.44 12.63 -18.58
N GLY A 141 -12.67 13.02 -18.91
CA GLY A 141 -13.01 13.80 -20.11
C GLY A 141 -12.30 15.16 -20.26
N HIS A 142 -11.82 15.75 -19.15
CA HIS A 142 -11.06 17.01 -19.18
C HIS A 142 -9.54 16.85 -19.39
N MET A 143 -8.98 15.64 -19.21
CA MET A 143 -7.54 15.39 -19.34
C MET A 143 -7.09 15.19 -20.81
N SER A 144 -8.01 14.90 -21.73
CA SER A 144 -7.68 14.68 -23.15
C SER A 144 -7.62 15.93 -24.02
N GLN A 145 -7.97 17.12 -23.51
CA GLN A 145 -7.99 18.36 -24.31
C GLN A 145 -6.71 19.22 -24.22
N GLY A 146 -5.65 18.72 -23.60
CA GLY A 146 -4.42 19.49 -23.34
C GLY A 146 -3.27 19.35 -24.35
N HIS A 147 -3.44 18.69 -25.50
CA HIS A 147 -2.38 18.57 -26.52
C HIS A 147 -2.83 19.10 -27.90
N GLY A 148 -3.20 20.39 -27.91
CA GLY A 148 -3.16 21.22 -29.11
C GLY A 148 -1.76 21.80 -29.26
N ARG A 149 -1.07 21.42 -30.33
CA ARG A 149 0.23 21.95 -30.81
C ARG A 149 0.39 23.45 -30.53
N ASN A 150 1.47 23.83 -29.85
CA ASN A 150 2.24 25.04 -30.15
C ASN A 150 3.64 24.91 -29.54
N GLY A 151 4.66 25.03 -30.39
CA GLY A 151 6.05 24.88 -30.03
C GLY A 151 6.55 26.01 -29.16
N ILE A 152 7.29 25.65 -28.11
CA ILE A 152 8.16 26.55 -27.36
C ILE A 152 9.47 25.77 -27.14
N THR A 153 10.55 26.25 -27.74
CA THR A 153 11.92 25.81 -27.48
C THR A 153 12.33 26.26 -26.07
N PRO A 154 13.02 25.43 -25.27
CA PRO A 154 13.48 25.88 -23.96
C PRO A 154 14.82 26.61 -24.09
N ASP A 155 14.81 27.92 -23.86
CA ASP A 155 16.01 28.65 -23.46
C ASP A 155 16.24 28.38 -21.97
N MET A 156 17.46 27.91 -21.64
CA MET A 156 17.91 27.72 -20.27
C MET A 156 18.27 29.06 -19.66
N ASP A 157 17.62 29.43 -18.55
CA ASP A 157 18.16 30.43 -17.64
C ASP A 157 17.97 29.98 -16.18
N MET A 158 19.09 29.60 -15.56
CA MET A 158 19.19 29.40 -14.11
C MET A 158 19.08 30.73 -13.39
N LYS A 159 18.10 30.89 -12.49
CA LYS A 159 18.25 31.74 -11.31
C LYS A 159 17.66 31.13 -10.04
N SER A 160 18.53 31.07 -9.05
CA SER A 160 18.35 30.74 -7.64
C SER A 160 17.25 31.53 -6.94
N GLY A 161 16.50 30.87 -6.04
CA GLY A 161 15.54 31.53 -5.16
C GLY A 161 15.13 30.70 -3.95
N SER A 162 15.83 30.91 -2.83
CA SER A 162 15.39 30.90 -1.42
C SER A 162 14.29 29.92 -0.95
N SER A 163 14.70 29.03 -0.06
CA SER A 163 13.89 28.11 0.74
C SER A 163 12.94 28.81 1.71
N VAL A 164 11.64 28.52 1.60
CA VAL A 164 10.68 28.60 2.72
C VAL A 164 9.76 27.38 2.63
N GLN A 165 9.87 26.47 3.60
CA GLN A 165 9.04 25.27 3.70
C GLN A 165 7.70 25.58 4.40
N PRO A 166 6.54 25.22 3.82
CA PRO A 166 5.32 25.11 4.60
C PRO A 166 5.23 23.73 5.25
N ARG A 167 5.08 23.72 6.58
CA ARG A 167 4.76 22.52 7.37
C ARG A 167 3.36 22.01 6.98
N TYR A 168 3.30 21.01 6.12
CA TYR A 168 2.14 20.13 5.94
C TYR A 168 2.49 18.74 6.45
N ARG A 169 2.59 18.60 7.77
CA ARG A 169 2.47 17.31 8.45
C ARG A 169 1.03 17.26 8.97
N ASP A 170 0.34 16.14 8.79
CA ASP A 170 -0.92 15.75 9.47
C ASP A 170 -2.20 15.61 8.60
N GLY A 171 -2.12 15.69 7.26
CA GLY A 171 -3.33 15.61 6.40
C GLY A 171 -3.69 14.25 5.75
N TRP A 172 -2.72 13.35 5.55
CA TRP A 172 -2.87 12.26 4.57
C TRP A 172 -3.29 10.89 5.14
N ALA A 173 -3.15 10.72 6.47
CA ALA A 173 -3.64 9.59 7.25
C ALA A 173 -5.12 9.23 6.98
N THR A 174 -5.93 10.22 6.61
CA THR A 174 -7.39 10.11 6.53
C THR A 174 -7.88 9.47 5.24
N LEU A 175 -7.10 9.51 4.14
CA LEU A 175 -7.50 8.90 2.87
C LEU A 175 -7.45 7.35 2.89
N TRP A 176 -6.71 6.78 3.85
CA TRP A 176 -6.48 5.34 3.99
C TRP A 176 -6.85 4.78 5.37
N GLY A 177 -7.52 5.56 6.22
CA GLY A 177 -7.86 5.12 7.59
C GLY A 177 -6.66 4.90 8.51
N ILE A 178 -5.45 5.34 8.12
CA ILE A 178 -4.22 5.22 8.89
C ILE A 178 -4.24 6.28 10.00
N SER A 179 -4.94 6.01 11.09
CA SER A 179 -4.87 6.87 12.27
C SER A 179 -3.47 6.78 12.86
N SER A 180 -2.68 7.84 12.76
CA SER A 180 -1.37 7.93 13.42
C SER A 180 -1.54 7.80 14.93
N CYS A 181 -1.23 6.62 15.48
CA CYS A 181 -1.00 6.48 16.92
C CYS A 181 0.29 7.23 17.25
N ARG A 182 0.17 8.38 17.92
CA ARG A 182 1.33 9.03 18.56
C ARG A 182 1.85 8.08 19.63
N ALA A 183 3.06 7.55 19.46
CA ALA A 183 3.85 7.09 20.58
C ALA A 183 4.30 8.33 21.35
N THR A 184 3.81 8.48 22.59
CA THR A 184 4.28 9.46 23.57
C THR A 184 5.70 9.14 24.01
#